data_AF-A0A928GT44-F1
#
_entry.id   AF-A0A928GT44-F1
#
_cell.length_a   1.000
_cell.length_b   1.000
_cell.length_c   1.000
_cell.angle_alpha   90.00
_cell.angle_beta   90.00
_cell.angle_gamma   90.00
#
_symmetry.space_group_name_H-M   'P 1'
#
loop_
_entity.id
_entity.type
_entity.pdbx_description
1 polymer ?
#
loop_
_entity_poly.entity_id
_entity_poly.type
_entity_poly.pdbx_seq_one_letter_code
_entity_poly.pdbx_strand_id
1 'polypeptide(L)'
;MSRLILHRKSQLGIKMPIPYCVVINGKVVGVTRLDRVQIEMPQGAYNISVKYVFPIWRWEFSLSSSKDIIIKDNETVEMEFFHKEILWDILFEIDLLLWIAEFFFELPYPWNVVYKVFSNGFFLLWILRIFIIRKRYFTFKVKYS
;
A
#
# COMPACT_ATOMS: atom_id res chain seq x y z
N MET A 1 -24.34 -4.01 18.78
CA MET A 1 -23.68 -3.00 17.93
C MET A 1 -22.73 -3.72 17.00
N SER A 2 -22.85 -3.50 15.70
CA SER A 2 -22.02 -4.16 14.70
C SER A 2 -20.59 -3.61 14.69
N ARG A 3 -19.61 -4.46 14.37
CA ARG A 3 -18.20 -4.14 14.50
C ARG A 3 -17.44 -4.47 13.22
N LEU A 4 -16.63 -3.53 12.76
CA LEU A 4 -15.65 -3.75 11.71
C LEU A 4 -14.27 -3.91 12.35
N ILE A 5 -13.60 -5.01 12.07
CA ILE A 5 -12.23 -5.25 12.51
C ILE A 5 -11.33 -5.31 11.29
N LEU A 6 -10.48 -4.30 11.14
CA LEU A 6 -9.48 -4.24 10.08
C LEU A 6 -8.17 -4.84 10.58
N HIS A 7 -7.69 -5.84 9.87
CA HIS A 7 -6.44 -6.54 10.14
C HIS A 7 -5.45 -6.31 9.00
N ARG A 8 -4.28 -5.75 9.33
CA ARG A 8 -3.15 -5.72 8.42
C ARG A 8 -2.42 -7.06 8.48
N LYS A 9 -2.33 -7.77 7.37
CA LYS A 9 -1.45 -8.93 7.22
C LYS A 9 -0.29 -8.62 6.28
N SER A 10 0.90 -9.03 6.70
CA SER A 10 2.06 -9.09 5.80
C SER A 10 2.09 -10.44 5.11
N GLN A 11 2.29 -10.43 3.79
CA GLN A 11 2.39 -11.64 2.98
C GLN A 11 3.74 -12.37 3.18
N LEU A 12 4.79 -11.65 3.60
CA LEU A 12 6.15 -12.18 3.80
C LEU A 12 6.59 -12.19 5.27
N GLY A 13 5.70 -11.92 6.23
CA GLY A 13 6.06 -11.75 7.64
C GLY A 13 6.83 -10.45 7.95
N ILE A 14 7.28 -9.72 6.91
CA ILE A 14 7.92 -8.40 7.03
C ILE A 14 6.85 -7.36 7.31
N LYS A 15 6.77 -6.87 8.55
CA LYS A 15 5.88 -5.77 8.93
C LYS A 15 6.55 -4.45 8.61
N MET A 16 6.19 -3.83 7.48
CA MET A 16 6.64 -2.46 7.20
C MET A 16 5.85 -1.47 8.06
N PRO A 17 6.46 -0.66 8.93
CA PRO A 17 5.79 0.25 9.86
C PRO A 17 5.21 1.51 9.16
N ILE A 18 4.73 1.35 7.92
CA ILE A 18 4.20 2.43 7.10
C ILE A 18 2.78 2.77 7.59
N PRO A 19 2.49 4.05 7.89
CA PRO A 19 1.15 4.49 8.24
C PRO A 19 0.20 4.38 7.06
N TYR A 20 -1.03 3.98 7.35
CA TYR A 20 -2.11 3.93 6.38
C TYR A 20 -3.33 4.65 6.94
N CYS A 21 -4.13 5.24 6.04
CA CYS A 21 -5.40 5.84 6.37
C CYS A 21 -6.55 4.88 6.04
N VAL A 22 -7.53 4.85 6.94
CA VAL A 22 -8.79 4.15 6.73
C VAL A 22 -9.81 5.19 6.28
N VAL A 23 -10.43 4.93 5.14
CA VAL A 23 -11.41 5.80 4.50
C VAL A 23 -12.71 5.03 4.35
N ILE A 24 -13.82 5.61 4.78
CA ILE A 24 -15.13 4.96 4.80
C ILE A 24 -16.12 5.88 4.13
N ASN A 25 -16.77 5.37 3.08
CA ASN A 25 -17.64 6.15 2.18
C ASN A 25 -16.94 7.45 1.71
N GLY A 26 -15.65 7.36 1.38
CA GLY A 26 -14.85 8.49 0.91
C GLY A 26 -14.32 9.44 2.00
N LYS A 27 -14.72 9.29 3.27
CA LYS A 27 -14.25 10.13 4.38
C LYS A 27 -13.12 9.45 5.16
N VAL A 28 -12.04 10.17 5.43
CA VAL A 28 -10.94 9.67 6.27
C VAL A 28 -11.44 9.55 7.71
N VAL A 29 -11.42 8.33 8.26
CA VAL A 29 -11.83 8.05 9.63
C VAL A 29 -10.65 8.12 10.59
N GLY A 30 -9.45 7.75 10.11
CA GLY A 30 -8.23 7.87 10.91
C GLY A 30 -6.98 7.42 10.15
N VAL A 31 -5.82 7.77 10.70
CA VAL A 31 -4.51 7.30 10.26
C VAL A 31 -3.92 6.44 11.36
N THR A 32 -3.44 5.26 11.00
CA THR A 32 -2.90 4.31 11.97
C THR A 32 -1.67 3.59 11.42
N ARG A 33 -0.87 3.06 12.34
CA ARG A 33 0.22 2.11 12.06
C ARG A 33 -0.05 0.74 12.68
N LEU A 34 -1.15 0.60 13.42
CA LEU A 34 -1.51 -0.61 14.15
C LEU A 34 -1.89 -1.72 13.18
N ASP A 35 -1.60 -2.97 13.54
CA ASP A 35 -1.99 -4.14 12.75
C ASP A 35 -3.48 -4.48 12.88
N ARG A 36 -4.15 -3.94 13.91
CA ARG A 36 -5.56 -4.18 14.18
C ARG A 36 -6.23 -2.86 14.51
N VAL A 37 -7.33 -2.57 13.83
CA VAL A 37 -8.19 -1.41 14.09
C VAL A 37 -9.62 -1.91 14.20
N GLN A 38 -10.29 -1.54 15.29
CA GLN A 38 -11.69 -1.83 15.50
C GLN A 38 -12.48 -0.53 15.33
N ILE A 39 -13.56 -0.60 14.55
CA ILE A 39 -14.45 0.54 14.32
C ILE A 39 -15.88 0.06 14.53
N GLU A 40 -16.60 0.75 15.40
CA GLU A 40 -18.02 0.47 15.65
C GLU A 40 -18.86 1.22 14.61
N MET A 41 -19.76 0.51 13.94
CA MET A 41 -20.52 1.03 12.81
C MET A 41 -21.98 0.58 12.87
N PRO A 42 -22.93 1.46 12.49
CA PRO A 42 -24.31 1.05 12.34
C PRO A 42 -24.48 0.12 11.14
N GLN A 43 -25.58 -0.62 11.11
CA GLN A 43 -25.93 -1.47 9.97
C GLN A 43 -26.00 -0.65 8.66
N GLY A 44 -25.53 -1.23 7.58
CA GLY A 44 -25.53 -0.56 6.27
C GLY A 44 -24.49 -1.09 5.30
N ALA A 45 -24.55 -0.54 4.08
CA ALA A 45 -23.53 -0.76 3.05
C ALA A 45 -22.43 0.30 3.16
N TYR A 46 -21.18 -0.14 3.15
CA TYR A 46 -20.02 0.73 3.28
C TYR A 46 -18.98 0.42 2.21
N ASN A 47 -18.44 1.46 1.60
CA ASN A 47 -17.21 1.38 0.84
C ASN A 47 -16.03 1.65 1.77
N ILE A 48 -15.27 0.62 2.10
CA ILE A 48 -14.05 0.74 2.90
C ILE A 48 -12.87 0.83 1.96
N SER A 49 -12.07 1.87 2.11
CA SER A 49 -10.84 2.08 1.38
C SER A 49 -9.66 2.21 2.33
N VAL A 50 -8.56 1.56 1.99
CA VAL A 50 -7.28 1.73 2.69
C VAL A 50 -6.34 2.46 1.75
N LYS A 51 -5.68 3.51 2.23
CA LYS A 51 -4.64 4.22 1.44
C LYS A 51 -3.36 4.37 2.23
N TYR A 52 -2.22 4.31 1.55
CA TYR A 52 -0.96 4.67 2.17
C TYR A 52 -0.81 6.17 2.39
N VAL A 53 -0.23 6.52 3.53
CA VAL A 53 0.21 7.88 3.82
C VAL A 53 1.71 7.96 3.55
N PHE A 54 2.09 8.34 2.33
CA PHE A 54 3.46 8.75 2.05
C PHE A 54 3.58 10.26 2.27
N PRO A 55 4.48 10.72 3.15
CA PRO A 55 4.70 12.15 3.39
C PRO A 55 5.46 12.85 2.25
N ILE A 56 5.76 12.15 1.15
CA ILE A 56 6.58 12.66 0.06
C ILE A 56 5.67 13.38 -0.92
N TRP A 57 5.64 14.71 -0.80
CA TRP A 57 5.22 15.68 -1.81
C TRP A 57 3.86 15.47 -2.47
N ARG A 58 2.84 16.23 -2.04
CA ARG A 58 1.65 16.81 -2.75
C ARG A 58 0.94 16.09 -3.93
N TRP A 59 1.42 14.95 -4.39
CA TRP A 59 0.95 14.19 -5.52
C TRP A 59 0.09 13.04 -5.00
N GLU A 60 -1.11 12.89 -5.56
CA GLU A 60 -2.03 11.79 -5.25
C GLU A 60 -1.54 10.44 -5.82
N PHE A 61 -0.27 10.08 -5.64
CA PHE A 61 0.20 8.71 -5.76
C PHE A 61 -0.15 7.89 -4.51
N SER A 62 -1.31 8.16 -3.90
CA SER A 62 -1.78 7.35 -2.78
C SER A 62 -2.18 5.97 -3.32
N LEU A 63 -1.31 5.00 -3.09
CA LEU A 63 -1.64 3.59 -3.28
C LEU A 63 -2.86 3.28 -2.41
N SER A 64 -3.92 2.87 -3.07
CA SER A 64 -5.23 2.69 -2.48
C SER A 64 -5.87 1.42 -3.00
N SER A 65 -6.80 0.91 -2.22
CA SER A 65 -7.71 -0.14 -2.66
C SER A 65 -9.00 0.01 -1.87
N SER A 66 -10.12 -0.28 -2.52
CA SER A 66 -11.46 -0.16 -1.96
C SER A 66 -12.19 -1.48 -2.01
N LYS A 67 -13.00 -1.77 -0.99
CA LYS A 67 -13.87 -2.92 -0.92
C LYS A 67 -15.22 -2.52 -0.33
N ASP A 68 -16.27 -2.86 -1.07
CA ASP A 68 -17.64 -2.74 -0.58
C ASP A 68 -17.96 -3.90 0.35
N ILE A 69 -18.55 -3.57 1.50
CA ILE A 69 -19.07 -4.54 2.47
C ILE A 69 -20.48 -4.16 2.91
N ILE A 70 -21.20 -5.14 3.43
CA ILE A 70 -22.51 -4.96 4.04
C ILE A 70 -22.37 -5.43 5.49
N ILE A 71 -22.71 -4.57 6.44
CA ILE A 71 -22.72 -4.89 7.87
C ILE A 71 -24.17 -5.06 8.30
N LYS A 72 -24.55 -6.27 8.76
CA LYS A 72 -25.87 -6.53 9.34
C LYS A 72 -25.90 -6.21 10.84
N ASP A 73 -27.11 -6.20 11.40
CA ASP A 73 -27.29 -5.94 12.83
C ASP A 73 -26.60 -7.03 13.67
N ASN A 74 -25.88 -6.59 14.71
CA ASN A 74 -25.06 -7.42 15.60
C ASN A 74 -23.98 -8.31 14.93
N GLU A 75 -23.63 -8.04 13.67
CA GLU A 75 -22.60 -8.78 12.94
C GLU A 75 -21.20 -8.20 13.18
N THR A 76 -20.18 -9.06 13.20
CA THR A 76 -18.78 -8.66 13.20
C THR A 76 -18.16 -8.97 11.85
N VAL A 77 -17.72 -7.93 11.14
CA VAL A 77 -17.02 -8.07 9.86
C VAL A 77 -15.53 -7.94 10.09
N GLU A 78 -14.79 -9.02 9.85
CA GLU A 78 -13.34 -9.01 9.85
C GLU A 78 -12.82 -8.80 8.43
N MET A 79 -12.05 -7.74 8.22
CA MET A 79 -11.43 -7.42 6.95
C MET A 79 -9.91 -7.47 7.10
N GLU A 80 -9.29 -8.46 6.47
CA GLU A 80 -7.84 -8.53 6.33
C GLU A 80 -7.41 -7.83 5.04
N PHE A 81 -6.41 -6.96 5.09
CA PHE A 81 -5.78 -6.40 3.91
C PHE A 81 -4.28 -6.70 3.88
N PHE A 82 -3.76 -6.94 2.69
CA PHE A 82 -2.35 -7.28 2.49
C PHE A 82 -1.73 -6.55 1.30
N HIS A 83 -0.41 -6.41 1.42
CA HIS A 83 0.46 -5.74 0.48
C HIS A 83 0.85 -6.69 -0.65
N LYS A 84 0.40 -6.42 -1.87
CA LYS A 84 0.63 -7.32 -2.99
C LYS A 84 2.06 -7.22 -3.56
N GLU A 85 2.72 -6.08 -3.39
CA GLU A 85 3.88 -5.71 -4.22
C GLU A 85 5.15 -5.41 -3.42
N ILE A 86 5.30 -5.98 -2.21
CA ILE A 86 6.47 -5.76 -1.32
C ILE A 86 7.80 -5.94 -2.07
N LEU A 87 7.92 -6.98 -2.89
CA LEU A 87 9.15 -7.26 -3.64
C LEU A 87 9.49 -6.16 -4.66
N TRP A 88 8.47 -5.55 -5.28
CA TRP A 88 8.66 -4.46 -6.24
C TRP A 88 9.05 -3.17 -5.56
N ASP A 89 8.51 -2.89 -4.37
CA ASP A 89 8.94 -1.76 -3.55
C ASP A 89 10.40 -1.94 -3.11
N ILE A 90 10.79 -3.14 -2.67
CA ILE A 90 12.18 -3.42 -2.27
C ILE A 90 13.14 -3.26 -3.45
N LEU A 91 12.80 -3.80 -4.62
CA LEU A 91 13.63 -3.64 -5.83
C LEU A 91 13.81 -2.16 -6.18
N PHE A 92 12.77 -1.35 -6.00
CA PHE A 92 12.85 0.09 -6.20
C PHE A 92 13.73 0.80 -5.17
N GLU A 93 13.59 0.49 -3.89
CA GLU A 93 14.46 1.07 -2.86
C GLU A 93 15.93 0.73 -3.12
N ILE A 94 16.23 -0.49 -3.57
CA ILE A 94 17.58 -0.90 -3.96
C ILE A 94 18.07 -0.11 -5.18
N ASP A 95 17.26 0.00 -6.25
CA ASP A 95 17.65 0.75 -7.44
C ASP A 95 17.87 2.24 -7.13
N LEU A 96 17.02 2.83 -6.28
CA LEU A 96 17.16 4.20 -5.81
C LEU A 96 18.44 4.39 -4.98
N LEU A 97 18.78 3.44 -4.10
CA LEU A 97 20.02 3.48 -3.33
C LEU A 97 21.25 3.33 -4.23
N LEU A 98 21.21 2.46 -5.23
CA LEU A 98 22.26 2.33 -6.24
C LEU A 98 22.41 3.63 -7.05
N TRP A 99 21.29 4.28 -7.37
CA TRP A 99 21.29 5.53 -8.12
C TRP A 99 21.91 6.66 -7.29
N ILE A 100 21.56 6.74 -6.01
CA ILE A 100 22.20 7.66 -5.06
C ILE A 100 23.69 7.33 -4.90
N ALA A 101 24.05 6.04 -4.83
CA ALA A 101 25.45 5.63 -4.71
C ALA A 101 26.26 6.00 -5.95
N GLU A 102 25.68 5.96 -7.16
CA GLU A 102 26.33 6.41 -8.40
C GLU A 102 26.74 7.90 -8.34
N PHE A 103 26.02 8.75 -7.59
CA PHE A 103 26.45 10.15 -7.38
C PHE A 103 27.75 10.27 -6.59
N PHE A 104 28.06 9.31 -5.72
CA PHE A 104 29.24 9.36 -4.86
C PHE A 104 30.38 8.46 -5.37
N PHE A 105 30.08 7.46 -6.20
CA PHE A 105 31.04 6.51 -6.73
C PHE A 105 30.84 6.31 -8.23
N GLU A 106 31.80 6.75 -9.04
CA GLU A 106 31.79 6.47 -10.48
C GLU A 106 32.06 4.98 -10.73
N LEU A 107 31.07 4.29 -11.28
CA LEU A 107 31.24 2.92 -11.77
C LEU A 107 32.23 2.92 -12.96
N PRO A 108 33.19 1.98 -12.99
CA PRO A 108 34.13 1.89 -14.11
C PRO A 108 33.42 1.45 -15.39
N TYR A 109 33.96 1.87 -16.54
CA TYR A 109 33.50 1.40 -17.85
C TYR A 109 33.73 -0.13 -17.97
N PRO A 110 32.79 -0.91 -18.55
CA PRO A 110 31.52 -0.52 -19.18
C PRO A 110 30.31 -0.54 -18.24
N TRP A 111 30.51 -0.87 -16.96
CA TRP A 111 29.44 -1.11 -16.00
C TRP A 111 28.56 0.12 -15.75
N ASN A 112 29.09 1.33 -15.90
CA ASN A 112 28.27 2.55 -15.82
C ASN A 112 27.21 2.62 -16.94
N VAL A 113 27.51 2.14 -18.15
CA VAL A 113 26.60 2.21 -19.30
C VAL A 113 25.49 1.18 -19.09
N VAL A 114 25.87 -0.02 -18.68
CA VAL A 114 24.93 -1.10 -18.35
C VAL A 114 23.98 -0.62 -17.25
N TYR A 115 24.51 -0.08 -16.15
CA TYR A 115 23.70 0.41 -15.05
C TYR A 115 22.72 1.51 -15.47
N LYS A 116 23.18 2.52 -16.23
CA LYS A 116 22.32 3.62 -16.70
C LYS A 116 21.18 3.16 -17.60
N VAL A 117 21.40 2.18 -18.47
CA VAL A 117 20.33 1.65 -19.34
C VAL A 117 19.31 0.87 -18.51
N PHE A 118 19.78 0.02 -17.60
CA PHE A 118 18.90 -0.77 -16.75
C PHE A 118 18.11 0.07 -15.75
N SER A 119 18.75 1.00 -15.03
CA SER A 119 18.08 1.83 -14.02
C SER A 119 17.06 2.79 -14.65
N ASN A 120 17.41 3.48 -15.75
CA ASN A 120 16.44 4.36 -16.42
C ASN A 120 15.23 3.60 -16.98
N GLY A 121 15.47 2.43 -17.59
CA GLY A 121 14.38 1.56 -18.08
C GLY A 121 13.52 1.02 -16.94
N PHE A 122 14.15 0.58 -15.84
CA PHE A 122 13.47 0.10 -14.65
C PHE A 122 12.62 1.19 -13.98
N PHE A 123 13.15 2.40 -13.84
CA PHE A 123 12.45 3.54 -13.27
C PHE A 123 11.20 3.90 -14.07
N LEU A 124 11.29 3.94 -15.41
CA LEU A 124 10.15 4.18 -16.30
C LEU A 124 9.08 3.08 -16.16
N LEU A 125 9.50 1.81 -16.18
CA LEU A 125 8.60 0.67 -15.99
C LEU A 125 7.93 0.70 -14.62
N TRP A 126 8.65 1.13 -13.58
CA TRP A 126 8.14 1.24 -12.23
C TRP A 126 7.08 2.33 -12.10
N ILE A 127 7.30 3.54 -12.64
CA ILE A 127 6.30 4.61 -12.64
C ILE A 127 5.04 4.16 -13.36
N LEU A 128 5.19 3.59 -14.57
CA LEU A 128 4.08 3.11 -15.36
C LEU A 128 3.29 2.04 -14.60
N ARG A 129 4.00 1.10 -13.97
CA ARG A 129 3.39 0.04 -13.17
C ARG A 129 2.62 0.62 -11.99
N ILE A 130 3.22 1.48 -11.17
CA ILE A 130 2.56 2.14 -10.04
C ILE A 130 1.29 2.83 -10.51
N PHE A 131 1.36 3.53 -11.65
CA PHE A 131 0.19 4.20 -12.20
C PHE A 131 -0.94 3.22 -12.54
N ILE A 132 -0.62 2.04 -13.07
CA ILE A 132 -1.58 0.98 -13.38
C ILE A 132 -2.15 0.35 -12.10
N ILE A 133 -1.31 0.06 -11.09
CA ILE A 133 -1.71 -0.71 -9.90
C ILE A 133 -2.22 0.16 -8.75
N ARG A 134 -2.08 1.49 -8.80
CA ARG A 134 -2.34 2.40 -7.67
C ARG A 134 -3.71 2.26 -7.01
N LYS A 135 -4.74 1.81 -7.73
CA LYS A 135 -6.12 1.62 -7.20
C LYS A 135 -6.43 0.17 -6.80
N ARG A 136 -5.52 -0.76 -7.05
CA ARG A 136 -5.67 -2.20 -6.79
C ARG A 136 -4.46 -2.75 -6.02
N TYR A 137 -3.81 -1.87 -5.28
CA TYR A 137 -2.51 -2.16 -4.67
C TYR A 137 -2.65 -3.14 -3.50
N PHE A 138 -3.72 -2.98 -2.72
CA PHE A 138 -4.06 -3.92 -1.66
C PHE A 138 -5.09 -4.93 -2.11
N THR A 139 -4.98 -6.13 -1.56
CA THR A 139 -6.01 -7.14 -1.67
C THR A 139 -6.73 -7.29 -0.33
N PHE A 140 -8.04 -7.48 -0.38
CA PHE A 140 -8.88 -7.66 0.80
C PHE A 140 -9.39 -9.10 0.89
N LYS A 141 -9.39 -9.64 2.10
CA LYS A 141 -10.12 -10.85 2.49
C LYS A 141 -11.14 -10.45 3.55
N VAL A 142 -12.41 -10.73 3.29
CA VAL A 142 -13.51 -10.41 4.20
C VAL A 142 -14.05 -11.69 4.78
N LYS A 143 -14.25 -11.71 6.10
CA LYS A 143 -14.92 -12.77 6.84
C LYS A 143 -16.07 -12.15 7.62
N TYR A 144 -17.22 -12.81 7.56
CA TYR A 144 -18.42 -12.43 8.28
C TYR A 144 -18.56 -13.38 9.47
N SER A 145 -18.78 -12.84 10.67
CA SER A 145 -18.96 -13.60 11.92
C SER A 145 -20.09 -13.06 12.77
#